data_AF-A0A957HDF4-F1
#
_entry.id   AF-A0A957HDF4-F1
#
_cell.length_a   1.000
_cell.length_b   1.000
_cell.length_c   1.000
_cell.angle_alpha   90.00
_cell.angle_beta   90.00
_cell.angle_gamma   90.00
#
_symmetry.space_group_name_H-M   'P 1'
#
loop_
_entity.id
_entity.type
_entity.pdbx_description
1 polymer ?
#
loop_
_entity_poly.entity_id
_entity_poly.type
_entity_poly.pdbx_seq_one_letter_code
_entity_poly.pdbx_strand_id
1 'polypeptide(L)'
;MTVDPLLADYRLAYRSRQMSLMARQEVMSGRAKFGGFGDGKELPLLAMARVFQRGDFRSGYYRDQTLPLALGTLTVGQFFAQLYAHADIEAEPNSGGRQMPAHFSTELLDASGNWLSQVERYNSAADLSPTASQMPR
;
A
#
# COMPACT_ATOMS: atom_id res chain seq x y z
N MET A 1 15.46 -10.28 -18.46
CA MET A 1 14.92 -8.93 -18.19
C MET A 1 15.67 -7.94 -19.07
N THR A 2 14.96 -7.11 -19.84
CA THR A 2 15.57 -6.03 -20.63
C THR A 2 15.93 -4.85 -19.73
N VAL A 3 16.64 -3.85 -20.26
CA VAL A 3 17.09 -2.67 -19.47
C VAL A 3 15.89 -1.84 -18.99
N ASP A 4 14.86 -1.65 -19.81
CA ASP A 4 13.76 -0.74 -19.48
C ASP A 4 12.93 -1.18 -18.25
N PRO A 5 12.52 -2.46 -18.11
CA PRO A 5 11.84 -2.92 -16.91
C PRO A 5 12.69 -2.80 -15.64
N LEU A 6 14.01 -2.98 -15.74
CA LEU A 6 14.92 -2.81 -14.62
C LEU A 6 14.99 -1.33 -14.18
N LEU A 7 15.05 -0.41 -15.13
CA LEU A 7 15.02 1.03 -14.84
C LEU A 7 13.67 1.46 -14.25
N ALA A 8 12.57 0.86 -14.71
CA ALA A 8 11.25 1.10 -14.13
C ALA A 8 11.17 0.66 -12.67
N ASP A 9 11.64 -0.55 -12.36
CA ASP A 9 11.70 -1.08 -10.98
C ASP A 9 12.59 -0.20 -10.09
N TYR A 10 13.77 0.21 -10.58
CA TYR A 10 14.65 1.12 -9.86
C TYR A 10 13.96 2.46 -9.53
N ARG A 11 13.28 3.06 -10.51
CA ARG A 11 12.53 4.32 -10.30
C ARG A 11 11.40 4.14 -9.29
N LEU A 12 10.72 2.99 -9.30
CA LEU A 12 9.65 2.70 -8.34
C LEU A 12 10.19 2.48 -6.93
N ALA A 13 11.28 1.71 -6.77
CA ALA A 13 11.98 1.56 -5.50
C ALA A 13 12.45 2.90 -4.95
N TYR A 14 13.09 3.73 -5.79
CA TYR A 14 13.54 5.05 -5.39
C TYR A 14 12.37 5.92 -4.94
N ARG A 15 11.26 5.93 -5.68
CA ARG A 15 10.04 6.67 -5.30
C ARG A 15 9.49 6.20 -3.95
N SER A 16 9.38 4.90 -3.73
CA SER A 16 8.94 4.32 -2.45
C SER A 16 9.87 4.73 -1.30
N ARG A 17 11.19 4.74 -1.52
CA ARG A 17 12.17 5.22 -0.55
C ARG A 17 11.98 6.71 -0.22
N GLN A 18 11.75 7.55 -1.23
CA GLN A 18 11.50 8.99 -1.02
C GLN A 18 10.19 9.23 -0.26
N MET A 19 9.13 8.47 -0.55
CA MET A 19 7.88 8.53 0.21
C MET A 19 8.11 8.28 1.70
N SER A 20 8.88 7.25 2.05
CA SER A 20 9.25 6.94 3.45
C SER A 20 10.02 8.07 4.13
N LEU A 21 10.96 8.70 3.42
CA LEU A 21 11.76 9.80 3.98
C LEU A 21 10.91 11.05 4.23
N MET A 22 10.07 11.42 3.27
CA MET A 22 9.17 12.56 3.39
C MET A 22 8.12 12.34 4.48
N ALA A 23 7.48 11.18 4.51
CA ALA A 23 6.48 10.86 5.53
C ALA A 23 7.09 10.84 6.95
N ARG A 24 8.33 10.35 7.10
CA ARG A 24 9.07 10.46 8.35
C ARG A 24 9.26 11.91 8.78
N GLN A 25 9.62 12.80 7.85
CA GLN A 25 9.75 14.22 8.13
C GLN A 25 8.40 14.84 8.56
N GLU A 26 7.31 14.49 7.90
CA GLU A 26 5.96 14.93 8.28
C GLU A 26 5.60 14.52 9.71
N VAL A 27 5.86 13.26 10.08
CA VAL A 27 5.59 12.74 11.42
C VAL A 27 6.50 13.39 12.47
N MET A 28 7.81 13.48 12.22
CA MET A 28 8.76 14.07 13.18
C MET A 28 8.57 15.57 13.36
N SER A 29 8.00 16.26 12.35
CA SER A 29 7.60 17.66 12.45
C SER A 29 6.26 17.89 13.18
N GLY A 30 5.54 16.82 13.54
CA GLY A 30 4.24 16.88 14.22
C GLY A 30 3.05 17.21 13.30
N ARG A 31 3.27 17.36 11.99
CA ARG A 31 2.21 17.60 10.99
C ARG A 31 1.33 16.37 10.81
N ALA A 32 1.94 15.19 10.72
CA ALA A 32 1.25 13.90 10.77
C ALA A 32 1.36 13.28 12.16
N LYS A 33 0.35 12.51 12.59
CA LYS A 33 0.25 12.00 13.98
C LYS A 33 1.02 10.69 14.22
N PHE A 34 1.12 9.83 13.22
CA PHE A 34 1.82 8.55 13.29
C PHE A 34 2.26 8.13 11.88
N GLY A 35 3.26 7.26 11.76
CA GLY A 35 3.64 6.69 10.47
C GLY A 35 4.43 5.40 10.59
N GLY A 36 4.01 4.40 9.81
CA GLY A 36 4.80 3.20 9.51
C GLY A 36 5.40 3.34 8.11
N PHE A 37 6.69 3.04 7.97
CA PHE A 37 7.41 3.26 6.70
C PHE A 37 8.10 1.97 6.22
N GLY A 38 8.02 1.73 4.91
CA GLY A 38 8.52 0.55 4.23
C GLY A 38 9.99 0.57 3.84
N ASP A 39 10.81 1.43 4.45
CA ASP A 39 12.18 1.61 4.01
C ASP A 39 13.10 0.40 4.18
N GLY A 40 13.85 0.04 3.13
CA GLY A 40 14.70 -1.15 3.10
C GLY A 40 13.93 -2.43 2.75
N LYS A 41 12.65 -2.34 2.37
CA LYS A 41 11.81 -3.46 1.89
C LYS A 41 11.45 -3.32 0.41
N GLU A 42 11.97 -2.33 -0.29
CA GLU A 42 11.57 -2.00 -1.67
C GLU A 42 11.86 -3.16 -2.64
N LEU A 43 13.06 -3.72 -2.59
CA LEU A 43 13.48 -4.79 -3.51
C LEU A 43 12.66 -6.10 -3.37
N PRO A 44 12.47 -6.68 -2.17
CA PRO A 44 11.66 -7.90 -2.04
C PRO A 44 10.19 -7.68 -2.45
N LEU A 45 9.63 -6.50 -2.21
CA LEU A 45 8.26 -6.17 -2.60
C LEU A 45 8.12 -5.99 -4.13
N LEU A 46 9.13 -5.44 -4.80
CA LEU A 46 9.20 -5.42 -6.26
C LEU A 46 9.31 -6.83 -6.85
N ALA A 47 10.13 -7.69 -6.25
CA ALA A 47 10.25 -9.09 -6.67
C ALA A 47 8.91 -9.82 -6.52
N MET A 48 8.19 -9.58 -5.41
CA MET A 48 6.83 -10.10 -5.22
C MET A 48 5.86 -9.57 -6.27
N ALA A 49 5.89 -8.26 -6.59
CA ALA A 49 5.01 -7.66 -7.59
C ALA A 49 5.14 -8.27 -8.98
N ARG A 50 6.31 -8.83 -9.34
CA ARG A 50 6.54 -9.50 -10.63
C ARG A 50 5.80 -10.83 -10.77
N VAL A 51 5.53 -11.51 -9.66
CA VAL A 51 4.89 -12.82 -9.63
C VAL A 51 3.47 -12.78 -9.10
N PHE A 52 3.04 -11.66 -8.52
CA PHE A 52 1.69 -11.45 -8.01
C PHE A 52 0.69 -11.27 -9.17
N GLN A 53 -0.35 -12.09 -9.19
CA GLN A 53 -1.33 -12.18 -10.27
C GLN A 53 -2.69 -11.62 -9.86
N ARG A 54 -3.53 -11.30 -10.85
CA ARG A 54 -4.95 -10.99 -10.58
C ARG A 54 -5.61 -12.26 -10.03
N GLY A 55 -6.39 -12.11 -8.96
CA GLY A 55 -6.90 -13.24 -8.18
C GLY A 55 -6.13 -13.48 -6.89
N ASP A 56 -4.84 -13.11 -6.83
CA ASP A 56 -4.05 -13.32 -5.63
C ASP A 56 -4.52 -12.43 -4.49
N PHE A 57 -4.48 -13.00 -3.29
CA PHE A 57 -4.66 -12.29 -2.04
C PHE A 57 -3.34 -12.16 -1.31
N ARG A 58 -3.09 -10.96 -0.78
CA ARG A 58 -2.04 -10.77 0.22
C ARG A 58 -2.65 -10.43 1.58
N SER A 59 -1.97 -10.90 2.62
CA SER A 59 -2.10 -10.41 3.99
C SER A 59 -0.74 -9.82 4.38
N GLY A 60 -0.61 -8.50 4.31
CA GLY A 60 0.67 -7.84 4.43
C GLY A 60 0.97 -7.27 5.81
N TYR A 61 2.03 -6.47 5.83
CA TYR A 61 2.58 -5.80 6.99
C TYR A 61 2.68 -4.29 6.71
N TYR A 62 2.74 -3.46 7.77
CA TYR A 62 2.79 -1.99 7.64
C TYR A 62 4.00 -1.44 6.85
N ARG A 63 4.94 -2.30 6.43
CA ARG A 63 6.13 -1.92 5.65
C ARG A 63 6.00 -2.20 4.16
N ASP A 64 4.81 -2.59 3.70
CA ASP A 64 4.64 -3.16 2.38
C ASP A 64 4.29 -2.16 1.28
N GLN A 65 4.32 -0.85 1.54
CA GLN A 65 3.88 0.24 0.63
C GLN A 65 4.38 0.14 -0.82
N THR A 66 5.54 -0.48 -1.05
CA THR A 66 6.11 -0.65 -2.40
C THR A 66 5.30 -1.60 -3.26
N LEU A 67 4.72 -2.66 -2.68
CA LEU A 67 3.93 -3.65 -3.40
C LEU A 67 2.63 -3.04 -3.97
N PRO A 68 1.74 -2.40 -3.19
CA PRO A 68 0.54 -1.78 -3.74
C PRO A 68 0.88 -0.61 -4.68
N LEU A 69 2.00 0.08 -4.48
CA LEU A 69 2.52 1.06 -5.44
C LEU A 69 2.90 0.41 -6.79
N ALA A 70 3.53 -0.77 -6.76
CA ALA A 70 3.92 -1.52 -7.95
C ALA A 70 2.73 -2.17 -8.67
N LEU A 71 1.72 -2.62 -7.92
CA LEU A 71 0.48 -3.20 -8.44
C LEU A 71 -0.53 -2.14 -8.89
N GLY A 72 -0.27 -0.86 -8.61
CA GLY A 72 -1.17 0.24 -8.95
C GLY A 72 -2.42 0.34 -8.07
N THR A 73 -2.46 -0.37 -6.94
CA THR A 73 -3.56 -0.29 -5.97
C THR A 73 -3.37 0.83 -4.94
N LEU A 74 -2.22 1.52 -4.98
CA LEU A 74 -1.92 2.69 -4.17
C LEU A 74 -1.17 3.72 -5.00
N THR A 75 -1.59 4.98 -4.91
CA THR A 75 -0.85 6.12 -5.46
C THR A 75 -0.06 6.85 -4.36
N VAL A 76 0.92 7.67 -4.77
CA VAL A 76 1.67 8.53 -3.83
C VAL A 76 0.73 9.49 -3.09
N GLY A 77 -0.26 10.06 -3.80
CA GLY A 77 -1.25 10.96 -3.19
C GLY A 77 -2.07 10.24 -2.12
N GLN A 78 -2.58 9.05 -2.42
CA GLN A 78 -3.37 8.25 -1.48
C GLN A 78 -2.55 7.81 -0.26
N PHE A 79 -1.27 7.51 -0.44
CA PHE A 79 -0.36 7.23 0.68
C PHE A 79 -0.25 8.41 1.65
N PHE A 80 -0.09 9.64 1.14
CA PHE A 80 -0.04 10.83 2.00
C PHE A 80 -1.42 11.23 2.54
N ALA A 81 -2.51 11.03 1.78
CA ALA A 81 -3.86 11.21 2.30
C ALA A 81 -4.13 10.30 3.51
N GLN A 82 -3.67 9.05 3.44
CA GLN A 82 -3.71 8.12 4.56
C GLN A 82 -2.86 8.59 5.74
N LEU A 83 -1.65 9.12 5.49
CA LEU A 83 -0.77 9.65 6.54
C LEU A 83 -1.44 10.76 7.38
N TYR A 84 -2.33 11.55 6.76
CA TYR A 84 -3.09 12.62 7.43
C TYR A 84 -4.52 12.21 7.83
N ALA A 85 -4.88 10.93 7.71
CA ALA A 85 -6.24 10.44 7.98
C ALA A 85 -7.32 11.23 7.22
N HIS A 86 -7.11 11.47 5.93
CA HIS A 86 -8.09 12.16 5.09
C HIS A 86 -9.39 11.36 5.03
N ALA A 87 -10.51 12.00 5.39
CA ALA A 87 -11.81 11.33 5.53
C ALA A 87 -12.54 11.05 4.19
N ASP A 88 -11.94 11.45 3.07
CA ASP A 88 -12.54 11.29 1.75
C ASP A 88 -12.09 9.96 1.15
N ILE A 89 -13.04 9.12 0.71
CA ILE A 89 -12.74 7.75 0.26
C ILE A 89 -12.00 7.73 -1.07
N GLU A 90 -12.18 8.74 -1.92
CA GLU A 90 -11.45 8.83 -3.19
C GLU A 90 -9.99 9.22 -2.94
N ALA A 91 -9.77 10.13 -1.98
CA ALA A 91 -8.44 10.53 -1.54
C ALA A 91 -7.73 9.43 -0.72
N GLU A 92 -8.46 8.69 0.13
CA GLU A 92 -7.94 7.63 1.00
C GLU A 92 -8.79 6.36 0.90
N PRO A 93 -8.59 5.54 -0.14
CA PRO A 93 -9.46 4.40 -0.44
C PRO A 93 -9.29 3.20 0.50
N ASN A 94 -8.24 3.17 1.33
CA ASN A 94 -8.02 1.99 2.19
C ASN A 94 -8.98 1.96 3.38
N SER A 95 -9.39 3.13 3.89
CA SER A 95 -10.26 3.24 5.06
C SER A 95 -11.13 4.49 5.14
N GLY A 96 -10.90 5.53 4.33
CA GLY A 96 -11.48 6.85 4.52
C GLY A 96 -11.04 7.49 5.84
N GLY A 97 -9.75 7.36 6.20
CA GLY A 97 -9.17 7.92 7.42
C GLY A 97 -9.61 7.26 8.74
N ARG A 98 -10.29 6.09 8.67
CA ARG A 98 -10.80 5.35 9.84
C ARG A 98 -9.77 4.38 10.43
N GLN A 99 -8.69 4.09 9.71
CA GLN A 99 -7.60 3.24 10.16
C GLN A 99 -6.35 4.06 10.45
N MET A 100 -5.44 3.48 11.25
CA MET A 100 -4.09 3.99 11.38
C MET A 100 -3.37 3.95 10.02
N PRO A 101 -2.39 4.83 9.76
CA PRO A 101 -1.62 4.77 8.53
C PRO A 101 -0.88 3.42 8.37
N ALA A 102 -0.52 3.12 7.13
CA ALA A 102 0.11 1.87 6.71
C ALA A 102 -0.76 0.60 6.82
N HIS A 103 -2.09 0.77 6.79
CA HIS A 103 -3.05 -0.34 6.67
C HIS A 103 -3.58 -0.38 5.23
N PHE A 104 -2.73 -0.86 4.31
CA PHE A 104 -3.06 -0.88 2.87
C PHE A 104 -4.06 -2.00 2.58
N SER A 105 -5.12 -1.70 1.84
CA SER A 105 -6.22 -2.62 1.57
C SER A 105 -6.83 -2.36 0.18
N THR A 106 -7.65 -3.29 -0.29
CA THR A 106 -8.50 -3.09 -1.48
C THR A 106 -9.95 -3.39 -1.13
N GLU A 107 -10.89 -2.61 -1.64
CA GLU A 107 -12.31 -2.80 -1.41
C GLU A 107 -12.78 -4.16 -1.92
N LEU A 108 -13.61 -4.87 -1.15
CA LEU A 108 -14.24 -6.13 -1.57
C LEU A 108 -15.64 -5.90 -2.16
N LEU A 109 -16.28 -4.81 -1.76
CA LEU A 109 -17.65 -4.46 -2.12
C LEU A 109 -17.64 -3.12 -2.85
N ASP A 110 -18.56 -2.96 -3.80
CA ASP A 110 -18.83 -1.67 -4.41
C ASP A 110 -19.70 -0.77 -3.48
N ALA A 111 -19.95 0.47 -3.91
CA ALA A 111 -20.78 1.42 -3.16
C ALA A 111 -22.25 0.97 -2.97
N SER A 112 -22.73 0.00 -3.75
CA SER A 112 -24.06 -0.60 -3.64
C SER A 112 -24.06 -1.87 -2.76
N GLY A 113 -22.90 -2.28 -2.25
CA GLY A 113 -22.72 -3.48 -1.44
C GLY A 113 -22.60 -4.79 -2.24
N ASN A 114 -22.45 -4.72 -3.56
CA ASN A 114 -22.22 -5.92 -4.37
C ASN A 114 -20.74 -6.31 -4.35
N TRP A 115 -20.47 -7.60 -4.47
CA TRP A 115 -19.11 -8.12 -4.56
C TRP A 115 -18.42 -7.63 -5.85
N LEU A 116 -17.25 -7.03 -5.68
CA LEU A 116 -16.33 -6.80 -6.79
C LEU A 116 -15.72 -8.13 -7.21
N SER A 117 -15.29 -8.27 -8.47
CA SER A 117 -14.62 -9.49 -8.92
C SER A 117 -13.28 -9.63 -8.21
N GLN A 118 -13.10 -10.72 -7.45
CA GLN A 118 -11.86 -10.99 -6.73
C GLN A 118 -10.84 -11.70 -7.63
N VAL A 119 -11.29 -12.43 -8.66
CA VAL A 119 -10.39 -13.14 -9.60
C VAL A 119 -9.79 -12.20 -10.64
N GLU A 120 -10.44 -11.06 -10.91
CA GLU A 120 -9.99 -10.08 -11.89
C GLU A 120 -9.22 -8.92 -11.27
N ARG A 121 -8.75 -8.99 -10.02
CA ARG A 121 -8.08 -7.84 -9.38
C ARG A 121 -6.93 -8.29 -8.50
N TYR A 122 -6.06 -7.36 -8.14
CA TYR A 122 -5.09 -7.58 -7.07
C TYR A 122 -5.77 -7.32 -5.73
N ASN A 123 -5.75 -8.30 -4.83
CA ASN A 123 -6.49 -8.20 -3.59
C ASN A 123 -5.55 -8.06 -2.40
N SER A 124 -5.88 -7.11 -1.54
CA SER A 124 -5.21 -6.88 -0.26
C SER A 124 -6.23 -6.94 0.85
N ALA A 125 -6.04 -7.86 1.79
CA ALA A 125 -6.59 -7.65 3.13
C ALA A 125 -5.93 -6.39 3.73
N ALA A 126 -6.61 -5.75 4.68
CA ALA A 126 -6.02 -4.63 5.39
C ALA A 126 -4.77 -5.12 6.14
N ASP A 127 -3.63 -4.51 5.85
CA ASP A 127 -2.37 -4.83 6.53
C ASP A 127 -2.48 -4.56 8.02
N LEU A 128 -1.83 -5.40 8.84
CA LEU A 128 -1.87 -5.29 10.29
C LEU A 128 -0.49 -5.55 10.89
N SER A 129 -0.19 -4.88 12.01
CA SER A 129 1.11 -4.94 12.68
C SER A 129 1.38 -6.24 13.48
N PRO A 130 0.40 -6.90 14.13
CA PRO A 130 0.66 -8.17 14.79
C PRO A 130 0.81 -9.33 13.80
N THR A 131 1.88 -10.12 13.89
CA THR A 131 2.07 -11.33 13.07
C THR A 131 0.90 -12.31 13.20
N ALA A 132 0.26 -12.36 14.37
CA ALA A 132 -0.91 -13.21 14.65
C ALA A 132 -2.26 -12.61 14.20
N SER A 133 -2.26 -11.38 13.67
CA SER A 133 -3.48 -10.71 13.19
C SER A 133 -3.70 -10.86 11.68
N GLN A 134 -2.79 -11.55 10.99
CA GLN A 134 -3.00 -11.90 9.59
C GLN A 134 -4.28 -12.73 9.50
N MET A 135 -5.26 -12.23 8.75
CA MET A 135 -6.53 -12.90 8.61
C MET A 135 -6.28 -14.34 8.13
N PRO A 136 -6.72 -15.38 8.86
CA PRO A 136 -6.78 -16.72 8.29
C PRO A 136 -7.83 -16.66 7.18
N ARG A 137 -7.38 -16.75 5.93
CA ARG A 137 -8.24 -16.79 4.75
C ARG A 137 -7.80 -17.96 3.88
#